data_AF-A0A7I4YTQ8-F1
#
_entry.id   AF-A0A7I4YTQ8-F1
#
_cell.length_a   1.000
_cell.length_b   1.000
_cell.length_c   1.000
_cell.angle_alpha   90.00
_cell.angle_beta   90.00
_cell.angle_gamma   90.00
#
_symmetry.space_group_name_H-M   'P 1'
#
loop_
_entity.id
_entity.type
_entity.pdbx_description
1 polymer ?
#
loop_
_entity_poly.entity_id
_entity_poly.type
_entity_poly.pdbx_seq_one_letter_code
_entity_poly.pdbx_strand_id
1 'polypeptide(L)'
;MHSFALHCYAHTLWSLLFSFSYRFYVLRRTPPKNRVIIAFILVMYVPSLLQFISFCFANEKEAELKILVKQNFGYDVHSECVGGSKNILSWRSLPAILHMSLSVTPIYIAIHVIRKLTISQLDKGMVTSENNRRIHSQLLQALTAQACLPVFFLVAVIVYAIEQLEIIRHPLLEYSCFILIGFIPMLSPLTSFLFIRPYNIWIKETLLRRRKVSSTIKVSTVASTTKISDLNIML
;
A
#
# COMPACT_ATOMS: atom_id res chain seq x y z
N MET A 1 11.55 8.25 12.75
CA MET A 1 10.32 7.76 12.09
C MET A 1 10.56 7.21 10.69
N HIS A 2 11.40 7.84 9.87
CA HIS A 2 11.65 7.42 8.48
C HIS A 2 12.14 5.97 8.32
N SER A 3 13.08 5.51 9.16
CA SER A 3 13.61 4.13 9.14
C SER A 3 12.51 3.07 9.32
N PHE A 4 11.56 3.34 10.21
CA PHE A 4 10.45 2.44 10.50
C PHE A 4 9.48 2.37 9.31
N ALA A 5 9.15 3.51 8.71
CA ALA A 5 8.31 3.54 7.52
C ALA A 5 8.95 2.74 6.36
N LEU A 6 10.24 2.95 6.09
CA LEU A 6 11.01 2.18 5.10
C LEU A 6 10.96 0.67 5.37
N HIS A 7 11.12 0.26 6.63
CA HIS A 7 10.98 -1.13 7.03
C HIS A 7 9.59 -1.70 6.70
N CYS A 8 8.53 -1.00 7.11
CA CYS A 8 7.15 -1.42 6.84
C CYS A 8 6.87 -1.54 5.33
N TYR A 9 7.42 -0.63 4.53
CA TYR A 9 7.28 -0.65 3.08
C TYR A 9 8.00 -1.83 2.43
N ALA A 10 9.25 -2.08 2.83
CA ALA A 10 10.01 -3.25 2.39
C ALA A 10 9.24 -4.53 2.71
N HIS A 11 8.79 -4.64 3.96
CA HIS A 11 8.05 -5.80 4.44
C HIS A 11 6.71 -5.99 3.72
N THR A 12 6.03 -4.90 3.37
CA THR A 12 4.76 -4.94 2.61
C THR A 12 4.97 -5.54 1.22
N LEU A 13 6.05 -5.16 0.51
CA LEU A 13 6.38 -5.71 -0.81
C LEU A 13 6.65 -7.22 -0.75
N TRP A 14 7.49 -7.65 0.19
CA TRP A 14 7.78 -9.07 0.40
C TRP A 14 6.52 -9.86 0.79
N SER A 15 5.70 -9.31 1.69
CA SER A 15 4.43 -9.92 2.11
C SER A 15 3.45 -10.07 0.95
N LEU A 16 3.40 -9.09 0.04
CA LEU A 16 2.57 -9.16 -1.17
C LEU A 16 3.02 -10.30 -2.08
N LEU A 17 4.32 -10.41 -2.36
CA LEU A 17 4.88 -11.51 -3.14
C LEU A 17 4.60 -12.88 -2.53
N PHE A 18 4.75 -13.02 -1.21
CA PHE A 18 4.41 -14.24 -0.49
C PHE A 18 2.92 -14.58 -0.65
N SER A 19 2.04 -13.59 -0.54
CA SER A 19 0.60 -13.74 -0.69
C SER A 19 0.22 -14.32 -2.06
N PHE A 20 0.87 -13.84 -3.14
CA PHE A 20 0.67 -14.39 -4.49
C PHE A 20 1.25 -15.81 -4.63
N SER A 21 2.47 -16.02 -4.15
CA SER A 21 3.16 -17.32 -4.19
C SER A 21 2.37 -18.41 -3.46
N TYR A 22 1.87 -18.12 -2.27
CA TYR A 22 1.09 -19.04 -1.45
C TYR A 22 -0.19 -19.48 -2.15
N ARG A 23 -0.92 -18.56 -2.80
CA ARG A 23 -2.15 -18.90 -3.52
C ARG A 23 -1.86 -19.76 -4.74
N PHE A 24 -0.83 -19.42 -5.50
CA PHE A 24 -0.39 -20.25 -6.62
C PHE A 24 -0.01 -21.66 -6.15
N TYR A 25 0.63 -21.78 -4.98
CA TYR A 25 0.98 -23.07 -4.38
C TYR A 25 -0.26 -23.89 -3.99
N VAL A 26 -1.21 -23.30 -3.26
CA VAL A 26 -2.43 -23.99 -2.80
C VAL A 26 -3.32 -24.43 -3.96
N LEU A 27 -3.29 -23.74 -5.10
CA LEU A 27 -4.01 -24.18 -6.30
C LEU A 27 -3.39 -25.41 -6.98
N ARG A 28 -2.11 -25.71 -6.71
CA ARG A 28 -1.39 -26.85 -7.29
C ARG A 28 -1.23 -28.02 -6.32
N ARG A 29 -1.24 -27.76 -5.01
CA ARG A 29 -0.89 -28.72 -3.97
C ARG A 29 -1.76 -28.53 -2.73
N THR A 30 -1.79 -29.55 -1.88
CA THR A 30 -2.43 -29.46 -0.57
C THR A 30 -1.78 -28.34 0.26
N PRO A 31 -2.58 -27.63 1.08
CA PRO A 31 -2.08 -26.51 1.87
C PRO A 31 -0.98 -26.98 2.84
N PRO A 32 0.14 -26.25 2.95
CA PRO A 32 1.22 -26.60 3.84
C PRO A 32 0.77 -26.48 5.31
N LYS A 33 1.40 -27.25 6.21
CA LYS A 33 1.12 -27.18 7.64
C LYS A 33 1.40 -25.76 8.17
N ASN A 34 0.60 -25.28 9.13
CA ASN A 34 0.72 -23.93 9.71
C ASN A 34 2.14 -23.60 10.21
N ARG A 35 2.85 -24.58 10.80
CA ARG A 35 4.23 -24.40 11.27
C ARG A 35 5.20 -24.01 10.15
N VAL A 36 5.01 -24.56 8.95
CA VAL A 36 5.83 -24.26 7.78
C VAL A 36 5.56 -22.85 7.28
N ILE A 37 4.29 -22.44 7.24
CA ILE A 37 3.89 -21.08 6.86
C ILE A 37 4.49 -20.06 7.83
N ILE A 38 4.41 -20.30 9.14
CA ILE A 38 4.99 -19.43 10.17
C ILE A 38 6.50 -19.33 9.98
N ALA A 39 7.20 -20.45 9.75
CA ALA A 39 8.63 -20.43 9.49
C ALA A 39 8.99 -19.58 8.26
N PHE A 40 8.24 -19.70 7.16
CA PHE A 40 8.45 -18.85 5.97
C PHE A 40 8.22 -17.37 6.26
N ILE A 41 7.17 -17.02 6.99
CA ILE A 41 6.89 -15.62 7.37
C ILE A 41 8.05 -15.05 8.20
N LEU A 42 8.56 -15.82 9.17
CA LEU A 42 9.70 -15.42 9.99
C LEU A 42 10.96 -15.21 9.14
N VAL A 43 11.28 -16.15 8.25
CA VAL A 43 12.43 -16.03 7.34
C VAL A 43 12.30 -14.81 6.45
N MET A 44 11.11 -14.52 5.92
CA MET A 44 10.86 -13.35 5.08
C MET A 44 10.91 -12.01 5.85
N TYR A 45 10.69 -12.04 7.16
CA TYR A 45 10.81 -10.84 8.00
C TYR A 45 12.28 -10.46 8.26
N VAL A 46 13.19 -11.44 8.36
CA VAL A 46 14.61 -11.21 8.73
C VAL A 46 15.29 -10.15 7.86
N PRO A 47 15.23 -10.18 6.50
CA PRO A 47 15.89 -9.16 5.68
C PRO A 47 15.39 -7.75 5.98
N SER A 48 14.07 -7.58 6.14
CA SER A 48 13.48 -6.28 6.46
C SER A 48 13.88 -5.79 7.85
N LEU A 49 14.03 -6.68 8.83
CA LEU A 49 14.49 -6.33 10.17
C LEU A 49 15.97 -5.93 10.18
N LEU A 50 16.82 -6.68 9.49
CA LEU A 50 18.25 -6.35 9.36
C LEU A 50 18.45 -4.99 8.68
N GLN A 51 17.67 -4.71 7.62
CA GLN A 51 17.63 -3.41 6.99
C GLN A 51 17.23 -2.30 7.96
N PHE A 52 16.19 -2.52 8.77
CA PHE A 52 15.73 -1.56 9.77
C PHE A 52 16.82 -1.20 10.78
N ILE A 53 17.47 -2.23 11.34
CA ILE A 53 18.56 -2.06 12.32
C ILE A 53 19.70 -1.28 11.67
N SER A 54 20.13 -1.68 10.47
CA SER A 54 21.22 -1.02 9.74
C SER A 54 20.92 0.46 9.49
N PHE A 55 19.70 0.80 9.07
CA PHE A 55 19.30 2.18 8.79
C PHE A 55 19.12 3.02 10.07
N CYS A 56 18.71 2.42 11.19
CA CYS A 56 18.69 3.09 12.50
C CYS A 56 20.09 3.54 12.95
N PHE A 57 21.13 2.74 12.68
CA PHE A 57 22.53 3.11 12.95
C PHE A 57 23.15 4.02 11.88
N ALA A 58 22.50 4.18 10.73
CA ALA A 58 22.96 5.03 9.63
C ALA A 58 22.47 6.49 9.77
N ASN A 59 21.44 6.74 10.59
CA ASN A 59 20.94 8.09 10.80
C ASN A 59 21.96 8.95 11.56
N GLU A 60 22.27 10.10 10.97
CA GLU A 60 23.14 11.10 11.58
C GLU A 60 22.40 11.90 12.67
N LYS A 61 23.15 12.59 13.52
CA LYS A 61 22.55 13.44 14.56
C LYS A 61 21.76 14.58 13.90
N GLU A 62 20.54 14.80 14.37
CA GLU A 62 19.62 15.83 13.83
C GLU A 62 20.27 17.22 13.78
N ALA A 63 21.03 17.61 14.81
CA ALA A 63 21.71 18.91 14.85
C ALA A 63 22.71 19.10 13.70
N GLU A 64 23.45 18.04 13.35
CA GLU A 64 24.42 18.09 12.24
C GLU A 64 23.72 18.11 10.89
N LEU A 65 22.59 17.39 10.75
CA LEU A 65 21.77 17.42 9.55
C LEU A 65 21.12 18.78 9.30
N LYS A 66 20.63 19.46 10.35
CA LYS A 66 20.04 20.81 10.23
C LYS A 66 21.06 21.82 9.69
N ILE A 67 22.30 21.74 10.13
CA ILE A 67 23.40 22.57 9.62
C ILE A 67 23.65 22.25 8.13
N LEU A 68 23.74 20.96 7.79
CA LEU A 68 24.00 20.53 6.42
C LEU A 68 22.87 20.93 5.45
N VAL A 69 21.61 20.80 5.87
CA VAL A 69 20.44 21.21 5.07
C VAL A 69 20.47 22.71 4.82
N LYS A 70 20.76 23.52 5.85
CA LYS A 70 20.88 24.97 5.70
C LYS A 70 22.05 25.35 4.78
N GLN A 71 23.18 24.67 4.88
CA GLN A 71 24.36 24.94 4.04
C GLN A 71 24.17 24.52 2.58
N ASN A 72 23.60 23.33 2.32
CA ASN A 72 23.53 22.77 0.98
C ASN A 72 22.26 23.15 0.21
N PHE A 73 21.18 23.49 0.91
CA PHE A 73 19.86 23.76 0.30
C PHE A 73 19.25 25.10 0.72
N GLY A 74 19.79 25.79 1.73
CA GLY A 74 19.28 27.08 2.19
C GLY A 74 17.96 27.03 2.97
N TYR A 75 17.43 25.84 3.28
CA TYR A 75 16.19 25.68 4.04
C TYR A 75 16.41 25.96 5.54
N ASP A 76 15.50 26.73 6.17
CA ASP A 76 15.49 26.95 7.61
C ASP A 76 14.61 25.91 8.31
N VAL A 77 15.26 24.86 8.81
CA VAL A 77 14.62 23.68 9.41
C VAL A 77 14.78 23.64 10.95
N HIS A 78 14.98 24.80 11.59
CA HIS A 78 15.28 24.87 13.02
C HIS A 78 14.20 24.21 13.90
N SER A 79 12.92 24.44 13.58
CA SER A 79 11.75 23.87 14.30
C SER A 79 11.30 22.50 13.79
N GLU A 80 11.88 21.98 12.70
CA GLU A 80 11.46 20.75 12.06
C GLU A 80 12.31 19.55 12.51
N CYS A 81 11.78 18.33 12.38
CA CYS A 81 12.56 17.11 12.65
C CYS A 81 13.20 16.63 11.34
N VAL A 82 14.53 16.61 11.30
CA VAL A 82 15.30 16.23 10.11
C VAL A 82 16.01 14.91 10.35
N GLY A 83 15.77 13.94 9.47
CA GLY A 83 16.42 12.63 9.51
C GLY A 83 17.00 12.27 8.15
N GLY A 84 18.21 11.75 8.13
CA GLY A 84 18.92 11.42 6.91
C GLY A 84 20.33 10.90 7.15
N SER A 85 21.02 10.61 6.06
CA SER A 85 22.41 10.17 6.05
C SER A 85 23.24 11.16 5.24
N LYS A 86 24.42 11.53 5.74
CA LYS A 86 25.38 12.40 5.05
C LYS A 86 25.94 11.77 3.79
N ASN A 87 26.12 10.45 3.82
CA ASN A 87 26.67 9.70 2.70
C ASN A 87 25.80 8.48 2.43
N ILE A 88 25.07 8.59 1.32
CA ILE A 88 24.13 7.60 0.80
C ILE A 88 24.89 6.32 0.36
N LEU A 89 26.15 6.47 -0.06
CA LEU A 89 27.05 5.37 -0.41
C LEU A 89 27.81 4.79 0.79
N SER A 90 27.52 5.25 2.02
CA SER A 90 28.14 4.69 3.22
C SER A 90 27.75 3.21 3.37
N TRP A 91 28.66 2.41 3.93
CA TRP A 91 28.43 0.99 4.24
C TRP A 91 27.16 0.75 5.09
N ARG A 92 26.71 1.76 5.84
CA ARG A 92 25.50 1.69 6.69
C ARG A 92 24.22 1.96 5.92
N SER A 93 24.24 2.88 4.95
CA SER A 93 23.05 3.27 4.18
C SER A 93 22.91 2.46 2.88
N LEU A 94 24.03 2.19 2.20
CA LEU A 94 24.06 1.59 0.87
C LEU A 94 23.34 0.24 0.79
N PRO A 95 23.52 -0.73 1.71
CA PRO A 95 22.83 -2.02 1.62
C PRO A 95 21.31 -1.88 1.70
N ALA A 96 20.83 -0.95 2.54
CA ALA A 96 19.40 -0.70 2.70
C ALA A 96 18.79 -0.04 1.45
N ILE A 97 19.51 0.93 0.87
CA ILE A 97 19.09 1.61 -0.36
C ILE A 97 19.06 0.61 -1.52
N LEU A 98 20.15 -0.14 -1.72
CA LEU A 98 20.22 -1.15 -2.78
C LEU A 98 19.14 -2.21 -2.63
N HIS A 99 18.92 -2.72 -1.42
CA HIS A 99 17.84 -3.68 -1.18
C HIS A 99 16.48 -3.08 -1.54
N MET A 100 16.17 -1.84 -1.18
CA MET A 100 14.89 -1.20 -1.53
C MET A 100 14.76 -0.92 -3.02
N SER A 101 15.80 -0.38 -3.67
CA SER A 101 15.74 0.00 -5.08
C SER A 101 15.76 -1.21 -6.01
N LEU A 102 16.67 -2.16 -5.76
CA LEU A 102 16.90 -3.31 -6.64
C LEU A 102 15.90 -4.43 -6.44
N SER A 103 15.28 -4.58 -5.25
CA SER A 103 14.30 -5.65 -5.02
C SER A 103 12.92 -5.33 -5.58
N VAL A 104 12.53 -4.06 -5.70
CA VAL A 104 11.18 -3.66 -6.15
C VAL A 104 10.87 -4.20 -7.55
N THR A 105 11.79 -4.04 -8.50
CA THR A 105 11.61 -4.50 -9.89
C THR A 105 11.44 -6.01 -10.01
N PRO A 106 12.35 -6.87 -9.50
CA PRO A 106 12.18 -8.32 -9.58
C PRO A 106 10.95 -8.79 -8.80
N ILE A 107 10.63 -8.19 -7.65
CA ILE A 107 9.40 -8.50 -6.90
C ILE A 107 8.17 -8.18 -7.75
N TYR A 108 8.12 -7.02 -8.40
CA TYR A 108 7.00 -6.63 -9.24
C TYR A 108 6.82 -7.57 -10.44
N ILE A 109 7.92 -7.91 -11.13
CA ILE A 109 7.90 -8.87 -12.24
C ILE A 109 7.40 -10.24 -11.74
N ALA A 110 7.91 -10.72 -10.60
CA ALA A 110 7.50 -12.00 -10.02
C ALA A 110 6.00 -12.01 -9.66
N ILE A 111 5.48 -10.93 -9.08
CA ILE A 111 4.04 -10.78 -8.78
C ILE A 111 3.21 -10.90 -10.06
N HIS A 112 3.59 -10.21 -11.14
CA HIS A 112 2.87 -10.27 -12.42
C HIS A 112 2.93 -11.66 -13.06
N VAL A 113 4.09 -12.30 -13.05
CA VAL A 113 4.26 -13.67 -13.57
C VAL A 113 3.41 -14.65 -12.79
N ILE A 114 3.51 -14.66 -11.45
CA ILE A 114 2.74 -15.57 -10.58
C ILE A 114 1.24 -15.30 -10.72
N ARG A 115 0.82 -14.04 -10.88
CA ARG A 115 -0.58 -13.70 -11.17
C ARG A 115 -1.05 -14.32 -12.48
N LYS A 116 -0.29 -14.16 -13.57
CA LYS A 116 -0.65 -14.74 -14.88
C LYS A 116 -0.75 -16.26 -14.80
N LEU A 117 0.18 -16.89 -14.09
CA LEU A 117 0.16 -18.34 -13.84
C LEU A 117 -1.05 -18.75 -12.99
N THR A 118 -1.39 -17.99 -11.95
CA THR A 118 -2.54 -18.24 -11.07
C THR A 118 -3.87 -18.17 -11.85
N ILE A 119 -4.06 -17.14 -12.68
CA ILE A 119 -5.25 -17.00 -13.53
C ILE A 119 -5.31 -18.17 -14.52
N SER A 120 -4.21 -18.46 -15.22
CA SER A 120 -4.18 -19.58 -16.19
C SER A 120 -4.49 -20.93 -15.54
N GLN A 121 -4.04 -21.16 -14.31
CA GLN A 121 -4.35 -22.39 -13.58
C GLN A 121 -5.81 -22.43 -13.12
N LEU A 122 -6.39 -21.28 -12.76
CA LEU A 122 -7.81 -21.19 -12.41
C LEU A 122 -8.70 -21.44 -13.64
N ASP A 123 -8.27 -21.02 -14.82
CA ASP A 123 -8.99 -21.24 -16.09
C ASP A 123 -8.87 -22.69 -16.58
N LYS A 124 -7.69 -23.32 -16.41
CA LYS A 124 -7.45 -24.73 -16.79
C LYS A 124 -7.97 -25.74 -15.77
N GLY A 125 -8.09 -25.34 -14.51
CA GLY A 125 -8.30 -26.22 -13.35
C GLY A 125 -9.76 -26.38 -12.96
N MET A 126 -10.44 -27.32 -13.60
CA MET A 126 -11.43 -28.18 -12.94
C MET A 126 -10.77 -28.82 -11.68
N VAL A 127 -11.19 -28.51 -10.44
CA VAL A 127 -11.30 -29.35 -9.20
C VAL A 127 -11.74 -28.44 -8.02
N THR A 128 -12.76 -27.60 -8.20
CA THR A 128 -13.34 -26.91 -7.04
C THR A 128 -14.79 -26.57 -7.33
N SER A 129 -15.66 -26.74 -6.33
CA SER A 129 -17.09 -26.44 -6.46
C SER A 129 -17.28 -25.01 -6.97
N GLU A 130 -18.40 -24.71 -7.64
CA GLU A 130 -18.68 -23.34 -8.10
C GLU A 130 -18.48 -22.28 -7.01
N ASN A 131 -18.75 -22.65 -5.75
CA ASN A 131 -18.58 -21.78 -4.60
C ASN A 131 -17.10 -21.44 -4.34
N ASN A 132 -16.22 -22.44 -4.34
CA ASN A 132 -14.79 -22.22 -4.16
C ASN A 132 -14.20 -21.41 -5.34
N ARG A 133 -14.67 -21.65 -6.58
CA ARG A 133 -14.25 -20.89 -7.77
C ARG A 133 -14.58 -19.41 -7.64
N ARG A 134 -15.79 -19.08 -7.16
CA ARG A 134 -16.22 -17.69 -6.91
C ARG A 134 -15.39 -17.00 -5.84
N ILE A 135 -15.08 -17.68 -4.73
CA ILE A 135 -14.22 -17.14 -3.66
C ILE A 135 -12.80 -16.88 -4.17
N HIS A 136 -12.20 -17.85 -4.88
CA HIS A 136 -10.87 -17.70 -5.47
C HIS A 136 -10.81 -16.56 -6.50
N SER A 137 -11.85 -16.43 -7.34
CA SER A 137 -11.94 -15.35 -8.34
C SER A 137 -12.07 -13.96 -7.70
N GLN A 138 -12.91 -13.80 -6.67
CA GLN A 138 -13.05 -12.54 -5.93
C GLN A 138 -11.75 -12.14 -5.24
N LEU A 139 -11.10 -13.11 -4.59
CA LEU A 139 -9.81 -12.89 -3.95
C LEU A 139 -8.75 -12.48 -4.99
N LEU A 140 -8.75 -13.11 -6.17
CA LEU A 140 -7.85 -12.80 -7.28
C LEU A 140 -8.09 -11.41 -7.89
N GLN A 141 -9.32 -10.92 -7.91
CA GLN A 141 -9.64 -9.55 -8.34
C GLN A 141 -9.12 -8.50 -7.35
N ALA A 142 -9.38 -8.68 -6.05
CA ALA A 142 -8.85 -7.78 -5.01
C ALA A 142 -7.32 -7.71 -5.08
N LEU A 143 -6.68 -8.86 -5.25
CA LEU A 143 -5.24 -8.96 -5.40
C LEU A 143 -4.73 -8.37 -6.70
N THR A 144 -5.47 -8.50 -7.80
CA THR A 144 -5.10 -7.87 -9.07
C THR A 144 -5.03 -6.37 -8.90
N ALA A 145 -5.96 -5.77 -8.14
CA ALA A 145 -5.87 -4.36 -7.80
C ALA A 145 -4.65 -4.07 -6.89
N GLN A 146 -4.36 -4.95 -5.92
CA GLN A 146 -3.16 -4.83 -5.07
C GLN A 146 -1.84 -5.04 -5.83
N ALA A 147 -1.82 -5.83 -6.90
CA ALA A 147 -0.65 -6.06 -7.75
C ALA A 147 -0.25 -4.83 -8.58
N CYS A 148 -1.13 -3.83 -8.66
CA CYS A 148 -0.80 -2.52 -9.23
C CYS A 148 -0.11 -1.61 -8.21
N LEU A 149 -0.23 -1.88 -6.89
CA LEU A 149 0.36 -1.02 -5.85
C LEU A 149 1.88 -0.89 -5.93
N PRO A 150 2.65 -1.94 -6.30
CA PRO A 150 4.10 -1.79 -6.47
C PRO A 150 4.51 -0.86 -7.62
N VAL A 151 3.59 -0.45 -8.51
CA VAL A 151 3.88 0.61 -9.49
C VAL A 151 4.24 1.91 -8.78
N PHE A 152 3.57 2.25 -7.68
CA PHE A 152 3.90 3.43 -6.89
C PHE A 152 5.31 3.33 -6.28
N PHE A 153 5.72 2.12 -5.87
CA PHE A 153 7.10 1.87 -5.44
C PHE A 153 8.12 2.06 -6.58
N LEU A 154 7.82 1.55 -7.78
CA LEU A 154 8.70 1.72 -8.94
C LEU A 154 8.86 3.19 -9.30
N VAL A 155 7.76 3.95 -9.37
CA VAL A 155 7.82 5.39 -9.65
C VAL A 155 8.61 6.12 -8.58
N ALA A 156 8.39 5.81 -7.29
CA ALA A 156 9.16 6.42 -6.20
C ALA A 156 10.67 6.11 -6.30
N VAL A 157 11.05 4.88 -6.68
CA VAL A 157 12.46 4.52 -6.90
C VAL A 157 13.07 5.27 -8.09
N ILE A 158 12.31 5.47 -9.17
CA ILE A 158 12.76 6.25 -10.34
C ILE A 158 12.96 7.72 -9.96
N VAL A 159 11.99 8.32 -9.26
CA VAL A 159 12.08 9.70 -8.77
C VAL A 159 13.29 9.87 -7.86
N TYR A 160 13.48 8.94 -6.92
CA TYR A 160 14.66 8.92 -6.05
C TYR A 160 15.96 8.83 -6.86
N ALA A 161 16.05 7.98 -7.88
CA ALA A 161 17.25 7.88 -8.71
C ALA A 161 17.53 9.17 -9.49
N ILE A 162 16.50 9.84 -10.01
CA ILE A 162 16.62 11.13 -10.71
C ILE A 162 17.15 12.21 -9.76
N GLU A 163 16.66 12.24 -8.52
CA GLU A 163 17.12 13.15 -7.47
C GLU A 163 18.58 12.89 -7.11
N GLN A 164 18.97 11.61 -6.94
CA GLN A 164 20.34 11.21 -6.62
C GLN A 164 21.36 11.48 -7.75
N LEU A 165 20.91 11.47 -9.00
CA LEU A 165 21.74 11.81 -10.17
C LEU A 165 21.84 13.32 -10.40
N GLU A 166 21.27 14.15 -9.52
CA GLU A 166 21.20 15.61 -9.61
C GLU A 166 20.63 16.15 -10.95
N ILE A 167 19.79 15.36 -11.64
CA ILE A 167 19.23 15.76 -12.93
C ILE A 167 18.19 16.88 -12.73
N ILE A 168 17.35 16.76 -11.70
CA ILE A 168 16.33 17.75 -11.34
C ILE A 168 16.31 17.89 -9.83
N ARG A 169 16.55 19.11 -9.34
CA ARG A 169 16.57 19.43 -7.92
C ARG A 169 15.42 20.39 -7.61
N HIS A 170 14.31 19.85 -7.10
CA HIS A 170 13.11 20.63 -6.77
C HIS A 170 12.46 20.06 -5.51
N PRO A 171 12.09 20.89 -4.50
CA PRO A 171 11.52 20.39 -3.24
C PRO A 171 10.26 19.54 -3.42
N LEU A 172 9.41 19.86 -4.42
CA LEU A 172 8.26 19.01 -4.77
C LEU A 172 8.65 17.58 -5.15
N LEU A 173 9.83 17.39 -5.77
CA LEU A 173 10.31 16.08 -6.18
C LEU A 173 10.71 15.25 -4.95
N GLU A 174 11.40 15.87 -3.98
CA GLU A 174 11.79 15.25 -2.70
C GLU A 174 10.55 14.77 -1.92
N TYR A 175 9.51 15.62 -1.81
CA TYR A 175 8.26 15.23 -1.16
C TYR A 175 7.47 14.18 -1.94
N SER A 176 7.57 14.15 -3.27
CA SER A 176 6.79 13.25 -4.12
C SER A 176 7.10 11.77 -3.86
N CYS A 177 8.34 11.41 -3.54
CA CYS A 177 8.72 10.05 -3.14
C CYS A 177 7.87 9.57 -1.95
N PHE A 178 7.76 10.39 -0.91
CA PHE A 178 6.99 10.05 0.29
C PHE A 178 5.49 10.01 0.02
N ILE A 179 4.98 10.94 -0.78
CA ILE A 179 3.56 11.00 -1.16
C ILE A 179 3.16 9.74 -1.93
N LEU A 180 3.96 9.34 -2.94
CA LEU A 180 3.72 8.15 -3.76
C LEU A 180 3.65 6.89 -2.91
N ILE A 181 4.60 6.73 -1.99
CA ILE A 181 4.62 5.56 -1.12
C ILE A 181 3.47 5.62 -0.09
N GLY A 182 3.07 6.81 0.36
CA GLY A 182 1.95 7.02 1.28
C GLY A 182 0.58 6.59 0.73
N PHE A 183 0.39 6.57 -0.60
CA PHE A 183 -0.84 6.06 -1.21
C PHE A 183 -1.04 4.55 -1.01
N ILE A 184 0.04 3.79 -0.83
CA ILE A 184 0.00 2.32 -0.76
C ILE A 184 -0.79 1.81 0.45
N PRO A 185 -0.51 2.24 1.70
CA PRO A 185 -1.31 1.85 2.86
C PRO A 185 -2.75 2.37 2.80
N MET A 186 -3.04 3.42 2.02
CA MET A 186 -4.40 3.91 1.81
C MET A 186 -5.18 3.05 0.79
N LEU A 187 -4.55 2.67 -0.32
CA LEU A 187 -5.18 1.92 -1.40
C LEU A 187 -5.34 0.43 -1.09
N SER A 188 -4.46 -0.16 -0.27
CA SER A 188 -4.55 -1.56 0.15
C SER A 188 -5.88 -1.95 0.85
N PRO A 189 -6.37 -1.20 1.87
CA PRO A 189 -7.67 -1.47 2.47
C PRO A 189 -8.82 -1.09 1.54
N LEU A 190 -8.69 -0.02 0.74
CA LEU A 190 -9.73 0.41 -0.19
C LEU A 190 -10.02 -0.65 -1.27
N THR A 191 -8.97 -1.25 -1.83
CA THR A 191 -9.11 -2.36 -2.79
C THR A 191 -9.80 -3.57 -2.14
N SER A 192 -9.46 -3.89 -0.90
CA SER A 192 -10.14 -4.95 -0.15
C SER A 192 -11.64 -4.64 0.04
N PHE A 193 -11.99 -3.42 0.42
CA PHE A 193 -13.38 -3.01 0.61
C PHE A 193 -14.21 -3.01 -0.68
N LEU A 194 -13.61 -2.64 -1.82
CA LEU A 194 -14.33 -2.57 -3.09
C LEU A 194 -14.49 -3.94 -3.76
N PHE A 195 -13.46 -4.80 -3.73
CA PHE A 195 -13.45 -6.05 -4.49
C PHE A 195 -13.94 -7.27 -3.70
N ILE A 196 -13.85 -7.25 -2.36
CA ILE A 196 -14.32 -8.36 -1.54
C ILE A 196 -15.84 -8.18 -1.29
N ARG A 197 -16.63 -9.07 -1.89
CA ARG A 197 -18.10 -9.01 -1.94
C ARG A 197 -18.79 -8.76 -0.57
N PRO A 198 -18.48 -9.44 0.54
CA PRO A 198 -19.13 -9.17 1.82
C PRO A 198 -18.90 -7.73 2.31
N TYR A 199 -17.70 -7.17 2.11
CA TYR A 199 -17.40 -5.79 2.50
C TYR A 199 -18.10 -4.78 1.60
N ASN A 200 -18.10 -4.98 0.28
CA ASN A 200 -18.76 -4.07 -0.66
C ASN A 200 -20.28 -4.04 -0.44
N ILE A 201 -20.91 -5.21 -0.22
CA ILE A 201 -22.33 -5.30 0.11
C ILE A 201 -22.62 -4.55 1.42
N TRP A 202 -21.85 -4.82 2.48
CA TRP A 202 -22.03 -4.14 3.76
C TRP A 202 -21.86 -2.61 3.67
N ILE A 203 -20.88 -2.13 2.88
CA ILE A 203 -20.67 -0.69 2.65
C ILE A 203 -21.84 -0.09 1.88
N LYS A 204 -22.30 -0.74 0.82
CA LYS A 204 -23.48 -0.29 0.06
C LYS A 204 -24.71 -0.23 0.96
N GLU A 205 -24.92 -1.25 1.78
CA GLU A 205 -26.05 -1.32 2.71
C GLU A 205 -25.94 -0.32 3.86
N THR A 206 -24.74 -0.03 4.37
CA THR A 206 -24.56 0.89 5.51
C THR A 206 -24.51 2.35 5.06
N LEU A 207 -23.78 2.66 4.00
CA LEU A 207 -23.60 4.04 3.52
C LEU A 207 -24.73 4.49 2.57
N LEU A 208 -25.15 3.66 1.61
CA LEU A 208 -26.19 4.07 0.65
C LEU A 208 -27.60 3.98 1.25
N ARG A 209 -27.86 3.05 2.17
CA ARG A 209 -29.16 2.97 2.87
C ARG A 209 -29.31 4.09 3.89
N ARG A 210 -28.23 4.54 4.55
CA ARG A 210 -28.22 5.79 5.35
C ARG A 210 -28.54 7.02 4.49
N ARG A 211 -28.04 7.09 3.24
CA ARG A 211 -28.36 8.16 2.31
C ARG A 211 -29.84 8.13 1.88
N LYS A 212 -30.40 6.94 1.65
CA LYS A 212 -31.80 6.75 1.24
C LYS A 212 -32.79 7.10 2.37
N VAL A 213 -32.49 6.73 3.62
CA VAL A 213 -33.31 7.10 4.79
C VAL A 213 -33.27 8.61 5.05
N SER A 214 -32.10 9.25 4.91
CA SER A 214 -31.96 10.70 5.07
C SER A 214 -32.72 11.49 3.98
N SER A 215 -32.76 11.00 2.73
CA SER A 215 -33.57 11.61 1.67
C SER A 215 -35.07 11.41 1.85
N THR A 216 -35.53 10.25 2.32
CA THR A 216 -36.95 10.00 2.57
C THR A 216 -37.49 10.84 3.72
N ILE A 217 -36.71 11.03 4.79
CA ILE A 217 -37.11 11.89 5.92
C ILE A 217 -37.26 13.35 5.46
N LYS A 218 -36.31 13.87 4.67
CA LYS A 218 -36.40 15.26 4.16
C LYS A 218 -37.60 15.49 3.23
N VAL A 219 -37.94 14.53 2.37
CA VAL A 219 -39.10 14.65 1.47
C VAL A 219 -40.42 14.57 2.25
N SER A 220 -40.53 13.70 3.25
CA SER A 220 -41.74 13.58 4.08
C SER A 220 -41.96 14.80 5.00
N THR A 221 -40.89 15.39 5.55
CA THR A 221 -41.00 16.61 6.37
C THR A 221 -41.40 17.81 5.50
N VAL A 222 -40.82 17.97 4.30
CA VAL A 222 -41.19 19.07 3.39
C VAL A 222 -42.65 18.92 2.91
N ALA A 223 -43.07 17.72 2.51
CA ALA A 223 -44.45 17.46 2.07
C ALA A 223 -45.50 17.64 3.18
N SER A 224 -45.12 17.44 4.45
CA SER A 224 -46.01 17.71 5.59
C SER A 224 -46.09 19.19 5.93
N THR A 225 -45.02 19.96 5.69
CA THR A 225 -44.99 21.40 5.97
C THR A 225 -45.76 22.20 4.91
N THR A 226 -45.70 21.80 3.63
CA THR A 226 -46.52 22.42 2.56
C THR A 226 -48.01 22.17 2.76
N LYS A 227 -48.41 20.98 3.20
CA LYS A 227 -49.83 20.72 3.52
C LYS A 227 -50.39 21.58 4.65
N ILE A 228 -49.55 21.98 5.61
CA ILE A 228 -49.97 22.84 6.74
C ILE A 228 -50.00 24.32 6.31
N SER A 229 -49.10 24.76 5.42
CA SER A 229 -49.17 26.13 4.89
C SER A 229 -50.37 26.36 3.98
N ASP A 230 -50.74 25.38 3.15
CA ASP A 230 -51.88 25.50 2.24
C ASP A 230 -53.22 25.54 3.00
N LEU A 231 -53.30 24.90 4.17
CA LEU A 231 -54.51 24.92 5.01
C LEU A 231 -54.70 26.25 5.75
N ASN A 232 -53.61 26.98 6.05
CA ASN A 232 -53.65 28.28 6.72
C ASN A 232 -53.91 29.47 5.79
N ILE A 233 -53.93 29.27 4.47
CA ILE A 233 -54.25 30.32 3.48
C ILE A 233 -55.75 30.30 3.10
N MET A 234 -56.48 29.25 3.48
CA MET A 234 -57.92 29.10 3.20
C MET A 234 -58.85 29.47 4.38
N LEU A 235 -58.33 30.15 5.39
CA LEU A 235 -59.07 30.67 6.56
C LEU A 235 -58.89 32.19 6.64
#